data_AF-A0A2W0CBF9-F1
#
_entry.id   AF-A0A2W0CBF9-F1
#
_cell.length_a   1.000
_cell.length_b   1.000
_cell.length_c   1.000
_cell.angle_alpha   90.00
_cell.angle_beta   90.00
_cell.angle_gamma   90.00
#
_symmetry.space_group_name_H-M   'P 1'
#
loop_
_entity.id
_entity.type
_entity.pdbx_description
1 polymer ?
#
loop_
_entity_poly.entity_id
_entity_poly.type
_entity_poly.pdbx_seq_one_letter_code
_entity_poly.pdbx_strand_id
1 'polypeptide(L)'
;MLDKKAAKILLSTFWGGGGWKTEREPFSGDDFEYAKSKHVMFDPQTTTHDEIVRRLHEIHQDITLKDRVVSAFLHSLSTKKVYLRSALSSWALTSRLPLHTYRERSALHANTSACGDCNYLRLQSDKQYANVDLNVLNFERIKWGGVRHGWLLYCLMDLELLLLDNDSSYEVTSEDKAILEQLLAACQTGDPKDSARSLEKLWKGLLPSSKQERDALIEIWAAAGLLVPGDTPRRGKGGSGDFIFAANWQGDDGYHVETANHFFGSYLR
;
A
#
# COMPACT_ATOMS: atom_id res chain seq x y z
N MET A 1 -12.25 -0.96 -14.12
CA MET A 1 -11.51 0.30 -14.33
C MET A 1 -12.11 1.42 -13.47
N LEU A 2 -11.28 2.22 -12.79
CA LEU A 2 -11.72 3.34 -11.94
C LEU A 2 -12.51 4.40 -12.73
N ASP A 3 -13.72 4.75 -12.26
CA ASP A 3 -14.56 5.79 -12.88
C ASP A 3 -13.98 7.18 -12.64
N LYS A 4 -13.69 7.90 -13.73
CA LYS A 4 -13.02 9.21 -13.69
C LYS A 4 -13.87 10.29 -13.01
N LYS A 5 -15.19 10.26 -13.18
CA LYS A 5 -16.09 11.24 -12.54
C LYS A 5 -16.13 10.99 -11.04
N ALA A 6 -16.33 9.74 -10.62
CA ALA A 6 -16.35 9.37 -9.21
C ALA A 6 -15.02 9.66 -8.51
N ALA A 7 -13.89 9.35 -9.15
CA ALA A 7 -12.56 9.70 -8.64
C ALA A 7 -12.37 11.21 -8.48
N LYS A 8 -12.85 12.01 -9.45
CA LYS A 8 -12.78 13.48 -9.37
C LYS A 8 -13.60 14.02 -8.20
N ILE A 9 -14.80 13.48 -7.97
CA ILE A 9 -15.65 13.84 -6.82
C ILE A 9 -14.87 13.62 -5.53
N LEU A 10 -14.39 12.39 -5.31
CA LEU A 10 -13.60 12.05 -4.11
C LEU A 10 -12.36 12.93 -3.94
N LEU A 11 -11.55 13.13 -4.99
CA LEU A 11 -10.36 13.98 -4.91
C LEU A 11 -10.71 15.42 -4.53
N SER A 12 -11.81 15.94 -5.07
CA SER A 12 -12.26 17.32 -4.80
C SER A 12 -12.83 17.47 -3.39
N THR A 13 -13.31 16.40 -2.76
CA THR A 13 -13.78 16.40 -1.38
C THR A 13 -12.64 16.64 -0.39
N PHE A 14 -11.47 16.05 -0.63
CA PHE A 14 -10.34 16.08 0.32
C PHE A 14 -9.24 17.08 -0.08
N TRP A 15 -9.13 17.44 -1.36
CA TRP A 15 -8.01 18.23 -1.89
C TRP A 15 -8.45 19.44 -2.70
N GLY A 16 -7.69 20.53 -2.59
CA GLY A 16 -7.85 21.75 -3.39
C GLY A 16 -6.51 22.34 -3.82
N GLY A 17 -6.53 23.57 -4.36
CA GLY A 17 -5.32 24.26 -4.84
C GLY A 17 -4.26 24.49 -3.75
N GLY A 18 -4.68 24.61 -2.49
CA GLY A 18 -3.81 24.80 -1.32
C GLY A 18 -3.44 23.52 -0.55
N GLY A 19 -3.83 22.34 -1.04
CA GLY A 19 -3.60 21.07 -0.33
C GLY A 19 -4.86 20.47 0.28
N TRP A 20 -4.74 19.89 1.47
CA TRP A 20 -5.86 19.32 2.22
C TRP A 20 -6.92 20.39 2.53
N LYS A 21 -8.20 20.05 2.34
CA LYS A 21 -9.30 20.89 2.80
C LYS A 21 -9.53 20.69 4.30
N THR A 22 -9.56 21.80 5.05
CA THR A 22 -9.81 21.88 6.49
C THR A 22 -11.28 21.67 6.83
N GLU A 23 -12.18 22.24 6.03
CA GLU A 23 -13.63 22.08 6.18
C GLU A 23 -14.17 21.22 5.04
N ARG A 24 -15.08 20.31 5.38
CA ARG A 24 -15.74 19.40 4.44
C ARG A 24 -17.22 19.38 4.77
N GLU A 25 -18.05 19.54 3.76
CA GLU A 25 -19.47 19.31 3.90
C GLU A 25 -19.72 17.83 4.21
N PRO A 26 -20.79 17.50 4.96
CA PRO A 26 -21.22 16.13 5.13
C PRO A 26 -21.40 15.43 3.79
N PHE A 27 -20.99 14.16 3.69
CA PHE A 27 -21.16 13.38 2.48
C PHE A 27 -22.65 13.22 2.15
N SER A 28 -23.12 13.89 1.10
CA SER A 28 -24.52 13.92 0.70
C SER A 28 -24.70 14.34 -0.76
N GLY A 29 -25.91 14.14 -1.28
CA GLY A 29 -26.30 14.59 -2.61
C GLY A 29 -25.91 13.64 -3.76
N ASP A 30 -26.30 14.04 -4.97
CA ASP A 30 -26.22 13.19 -6.17
C ASP A 30 -24.78 12.78 -6.52
N ASP A 31 -23.80 13.64 -6.26
CA ASP A 31 -22.39 13.32 -6.51
C ASP A 31 -21.86 12.25 -5.53
N PHE A 32 -22.29 12.29 -4.26
CA PHE A 32 -21.91 11.26 -3.29
C PHE A 32 -22.54 9.91 -3.64
N GLU A 33 -23.84 9.88 -3.94
CA GLU A 33 -24.54 8.66 -4.35
C GLU A 33 -23.99 8.10 -5.67
N TYR A 34 -23.63 8.97 -6.62
CA TYR A 34 -22.95 8.55 -7.83
C TYR A 34 -21.59 7.91 -7.53
N ALA A 35 -20.74 8.55 -6.70
CA ALA A 35 -19.43 8.02 -6.37
C ALA A 35 -19.51 6.70 -5.58
N LYS A 36 -20.54 6.53 -4.74
CA LYS A 36 -20.88 5.26 -4.07
C LYS A 36 -21.25 4.16 -5.05
N SER A 37 -22.09 4.47 -6.04
CA SER A 37 -22.48 3.51 -7.09
C SER A 37 -21.31 3.01 -7.94
N LYS A 38 -20.16 3.70 -7.89
CA LYS A 38 -18.91 3.33 -8.56
C LYS A 38 -17.86 2.73 -7.63
N HIS A 39 -18.22 2.42 -6.39
CA HIS A 39 -17.32 1.89 -5.36
C HIS A 39 -16.10 2.78 -5.09
N VAL A 40 -16.25 4.09 -5.27
CA VAL A 40 -15.18 5.08 -4.99
C VAL A 40 -15.40 5.75 -3.65
N MET A 41 -16.64 6.01 -3.29
CA MET A 41 -17.02 6.53 -1.97
C MET A 41 -17.88 5.53 -1.20
N PHE A 42 -17.96 5.71 0.11
CA PHE A 42 -18.58 4.78 1.04
C PHE A 42 -19.31 5.55 2.13
N ASP A 43 -20.42 4.98 2.60
CA ASP A 43 -20.98 5.37 3.90
C ASP A 43 -19.99 5.03 5.02
N PRO A 44 -20.03 5.74 6.16
CA PRO A 44 -19.22 5.40 7.32
C PRO A 44 -19.38 3.94 7.71
N GLN A 45 -18.27 3.25 7.91
CA GLN A 45 -18.28 1.81 8.19
C GLN A 45 -18.03 1.51 9.65
N THR A 46 -18.79 0.56 10.18
CA THR A 46 -18.56 -0.02 11.49
C THR A 46 -18.25 -1.50 11.34
N THR A 47 -17.11 -1.93 11.88
CA THR A 47 -16.68 -3.33 11.87
C THR A 47 -15.78 -3.61 13.08
N THR A 48 -15.40 -4.86 13.26
CA THR A 48 -14.51 -5.33 14.31
C THR A 48 -13.24 -5.90 13.72
N HIS A 49 -12.20 -5.96 14.54
CA HIS A 49 -10.97 -6.67 14.21
C HIS A 49 -11.22 -8.07 13.65
N ASP A 50 -12.02 -8.87 14.35
CA ASP A 50 -12.22 -10.29 14.06
C ASP A 50 -12.98 -10.50 12.75
N GLU A 51 -13.86 -9.58 12.38
CA GLU A 51 -14.52 -9.57 11.06
C GLU A 51 -13.52 -9.27 9.95
N ILE A 52 -12.64 -8.28 10.15
CA ILE A 52 -11.60 -7.95 9.15
C ILE A 52 -10.65 -9.14 8.96
N VAL A 53 -10.16 -9.74 10.05
CA VAL A 53 -9.26 -10.90 9.99
C VAL A 53 -9.91 -12.06 9.26
N ARG A 54 -11.18 -12.37 9.57
CA ARG A 54 -11.93 -13.43 8.89
C ARG A 54 -12.07 -13.14 7.41
N ARG A 55 -12.41 -11.90 7.05
CA ARG A 55 -12.59 -11.50 5.65
C ARG A 55 -11.29 -11.56 4.86
N LEU A 56 -10.18 -11.11 5.44
CA LEU A 56 -8.85 -11.25 4.84
C LEU A 56 -8.48 -12.73 4.68
N HIS A 57 -8.78 -13.58 5.67
CA HIS A 57 -8.52 -15.01 5.59
C HIS A 57 -9.29 -15.66 4.42
N GLU A 58 -10.56 -15.28 4.21
CA GLU A 58 -11.38 -15.70 3.07
C GLU A 58 -10.77 -15.24 1.74
N ILE A 59 -10.37 -13.96 1.64
CA ILE A 59 -9.73 -13.38 0.45
C ILE A 59 -8.45 -14.15 0.09
N HIS A 60 -7.63 -14.52 1.08
CA HIS A 60 -6.40 -15.28 0.86
C HIS A 60 -6.60 -16.75 0.49
N GLN A 61 -7.84 -17.26 0.51
CA GLN A 61 -8.13 -18.59 -0.07
C GLN A 61 -8.13 -18.57 -1.60
N ASP A 62 -8.22 -17.39 -2.23
CA ASP A 62 -8.07 -17.25 -3.68
C ASP A 62 -6.61 -17.35 -4.09
N ILE A 63 -6.24 -18.50 -4.66
CA ILE A 63 -4.89 -18.79 -5.14
C ILE A 63 -4.42 -17.87 -6.27
N THR A 64 -5.35 -17.21 -6.97
CA THR A 64 -5.03 -16.29 -8.09
C THR A 64 -4.75 -14.86 -7.63
N LEU A 65 -5.09 -14.54 -6.38
CA LEU A 65 -5.00 -13.18 -5.85
C LEU A 65 -3.58 -12.63 -5.93
N LYS A 66 -2.56 -13.45 -5.62
CA LYS A 66 -1.16 -13.03 -5.68
C LYS A 66 -0.78 -12.54 -7.09
N ASP A 67 -1.11 -13.33 -8.11
CA ASP A 67 -0.78 -12.98 -9.50
C ASP A 67 -1.52 -11.71 -9.95
N ARG A 68 -2.77 -11.54 -9.51
CA ARG A 68 -3.54 -10.32 -9.75
C ARG A 68 -2.92 -9.10 -9.10
N VAL A 69 -2.50 -9.21 -7.84
CA VAL A 69 -1.84 -8.13 -7.09
C VAL A 69 -0.50 -7.74 -7.75
N VAL A 70 0.31 -8.73 -8.16
CA VAL A 70 1.59 -8.50 -8.83
C VAL A 70 1.38 -7.82 -10.19
N SER A 71 0.47 -8.35 -11.02
CA SER A 71 0.19 -7.78 -12.34
C SER A 71 -0.39 -6.37 -12.25
N ALA A 72 -1.28 -6.10 -11.28
CA ALA A 72 -1.81 -4.76 -10.99
C ALA A 72 -0.69 -3.78 -10.62
N PHE A 73 0.22 -4.21 -9.74
CA PHE A 73 1.37 -3.42 -9.33
C PHE A 73 2.26 -3.07 -10.53
N LEU A 74 2.64 -4.05 -11.34
CA LEU A 74 3.52 -3.85 -12.50
C LEU A 74 2.85 -2.96 -13.56
N HIS A 75 1.60 -3.23 -13.90
CA HIS A 75 0.82 -2.42 -14.84
C HIS A 75 0.73 -0.94 -14.41
N SER A 76 0.76 -0.67 -13.10
CA SER A 76 0.72 0.71 -12.59
C SER A 76 2.00 1.53 -12.82
N LEU A 77 3.12 0.87 -13.18
CA LEU A 77 4.43 1.50 -13.32
C LEU A 77 4.47 2.41 -14.55
N SER A 78 4.10 1.90 -15.73
CA SER A 78 4.02 2.71 -16.97
C SER A 78 2.73 3.52 -17.05
N THR A 79 1.58 2.95 -16.64
CA THR A 79 0.26 3.57 -16.88
C THR A 79 -0.10 4.69 -15.91
N LYS A 80 0.68 4.86 -14.83
CA LYS A 80 0.39 5.80 -13.73
C LYS A 80 -0.97 5.54 -13.06
N LYS A 81 -1.54 4.34 -13.16
CA LYS A 81 -2.70 3.90 -12.38
C LYS A 81 -2.30 3.65 -10.92
N VAL A 82 -1.89 4.70 -10.22
CA VAL A 82 -1.24 4.60 -8.88
C VAL A 82 -2.11 3.88 -7.85
N TYR A 83 -3.43 3.95 -7.97
CA TYR A 83 -4.39 3.24 -7.11
C TYR A 83 -4.23 1.72 -7.11
N LEU A 84 -3.51 1.13 -8.07
CA LEU A 84 -3.24 -0.31 -8.13
C LEU A 84 -2.01 -0.73 -7.31
N ARG A 85 -1.19 0.22 -6.83
CA ARG A 85 0.13 -0.08 -6.25
C ARG A 85 0.06 -0.72 -4.87
N SER A 86 -0.77 -0.18 -3.98
CA SER A 86 -0.76 -0.56 -2.56
C SER A 86 -1.26 -1.97 -2.29
N ALA A 87 -2.02 -2.56 -3.22
CA ALA A 87 -2.50 -3.92 -3.04
C ALA A 87 -1.34 -4.91 -2.86
N LEU A 88 -0.14 -4.61 -3.40
CA LEU A 88 1.07 -5.39 -3.17
C LEU A 88 1.45 -5.47 -1.69
N SER A 89 1.52 -4.33 -1.00
CA SER A 89 1.86 -4.32 0.43
C SER A 89 0.71 -4.85 1.29
N SER A 90 -0.54 -4.54 0.93
CA SER A 90 -1.73 -5.06 1.60
C SER A 90 -1.76 -6.59 1.56
N TRP A 91 -1.47 -7.20 0.40
CA TRP A 91 -1.37 -8.65 0.26
C TRP A 91 -0.18 -9.21 1.06
N ALA A 92 1.01 -8.61 0.90
CA ALA A 92 2.23 -9.10 1.53
C ALA A 92 2.12 -9.13 3.06
N LEU A 93 1.62 -8.05 3.68
CA LEU A 93 1.46 -7.94 5.13
C LEU A 93 0.41 -8.90 5.69
N THR A 94 -0.64 -9.22 4.93
CA THR A 94 -1.78 -10.00 5.44
C THR A 94 -1.77 -11.47 5.00
N SER A 95 -0.98 -11.86 3.99
CA SER A 95 -0.93 -13.23 3.45
C SER A 95 -0.52 -14.30 4.48
N ARG A 96 0.21 -13.90 5.52
CA ARG A 96 0.66 -14.77 6.62
C ARG A 96 -0.12 -14.54 7.92
N LEU A 97 -1.16 -13.71 7.89
CA LEU A 97 -1.98 -13.44 9.07
C LEU A 97 -2.83 -14.68 9.38
N PRO A 98 -2.62 -15.34 10.54
CA PRO A 98 -3.45 -16.47 10.91
C PRO A 98 -4.89 -16.02 11.17
N LEU A 99 -5.85 -16.94 11.09
CA LEU A 99 -7.16 -16.68 11.66
C LEU A 99 -7.02 -16.62 13.19
N HIS A 100 -7.46 -15.52 13.79
CA HIS A 100 -7.37 -15.29 15.24
C HIS A 100 -8.39 -14.24 15.68
N THR A 101 -8.60 -14.12 16.99
CA THR A 101 -9.40 -13.03 17.59
C THR A 101 -8.52 -11.96 18.23
N TYR A 102 -9.04 -10.74 18.42
CA TYR A 102 -8.27 -9.59 18.91
C TYR A 102 -7.60 -9.84 20.27
N ARG A 103 -8.24 -10.63 21.15
CA ARG A 103 -7.76 -10.90 22.51
C ARG A 103 -7.07 -12.25 22.67
N GLU A 104 -7.02 -13.08 21.63
CA GLU A 104 -6.47 -14.43 21.69
C GLU A 104 -5.02 -14.44 22.19
N ARG A 105 -4.23 -13.51 21.66
CA ARG A 105 -2.86 -13.24 22.09
C ARG A 105 -2.68 -11.74 22.19
N SER A 106 -2.45 -11.23 23.39
CA SER A 106 -2.08 -9.83 23.57
C SER A 106 -0.60 -9.62 23.27
N ALA A 107 -0.26 -8.48 22.65
CA ALA A 107 1.12 -8.11 22.42
C ALA A 107 1.83 -7.83 23.76
N LEU A 108 2.96 -8.49 24.00
CA LEU A 108 3.81 -8.20 25.17
C LEU A 108 4.43 -6.80 25.10
N HIS A 109 4.84 -6.41 23.90
CA HIS A 109 5.35 -5.08 23.57
C HIS A 109 4.57 -4.53 22.37
N ALA A 110 3.46 -3.85 22.65
CA ALA A 110 2.65 -3.22 21.62
C ALA A 110 3.43 -2.05 20.98
N ASN A 111 3.75 -2.19 19.70
CA ASN A 111 4.36 -1.15 18.88
C ASN A 111 3.35 -0.63 17.83
N THR A 112 2.69 -1.57 17.14
CA THR A 112 1.71 -1.27 16.09
C THR A 112 0.28 -1.66 16.49
N SER A 113 0.11 -2.71 17.30
CA SER A 113 -1.20 -3.16 17.77
C SER A 113 -1.11 -3.79 19.17
N ALA A 114 -2.23 -3.78 19.89
CA ALA A 114 -2.39 -4.57 21.11
C ALA A 114 -2.71 -6.04 20.83
N CYS A 115 -3.16 -6.37 19.61
CA CYS A 115 -3.28 -7.74 19.12
C CYS A 115 -1.89 -8.29 18.77
N GLY A 116 -1.53 -9.44 19.32
CA GLY A 116 -0.19 -10.04 19.20
C GLY A 116 0.17 -10.42 17.77
N ASP A 117 -0.74 -11.06 17.02
CA ASP A 117 -0.47 -11.51 15.66
C ASP A 117 -0.40 -10.33 14.67
N CYS A 118 -1.29 -9.34 14.79
CA CYS A 118 -1.17 -8.09 14.04
C CYS A 118 0.14 -7.37 14.37
N ASN A 119 0.47 -7.23 15.66
CA ASN A 119 1.68 -6.53 16.09
C ASN A 119 2.96 -7.20 15.57
N TYR A 120 3.00 -8.54 15.55
CA TYR A 120 4.11 -9.32 15.01
C TYR A 120 4.32 -9.04 13.51
N LEU A 121 3.23 -8.92 12.75
CA LEU A 121 3.26 -8.58 11.32
C LEU A 121 3.33 -7.06 11.05
N ARG A 122 3.55 -6.24 12.10
CA ARG A 122 3.59 -4.77 12.03
C ARG A 122 2.29 -4.14 11.50
N LEU A 123 1.16 -4.82 11.67
CA LEU A 123 -0.17 -4.31 11.33
C LEU A 123 -0.72 -3.49 12.49
N GLN A 124 -1.16 -2.27 12.17
CA GLN A 124 -1.93 -1.44 13.08
C GLN A 124 -3.39 -1.89 13.09
N SER A 125 -3.87 -2.30 14.26
CA SER A 125 -5.24 -2.76 14.43
C SER A 125 -5.86 -2.36 15.76
N ASP A 126 -7.17 -2.12 15.71
CA ASP A 126 -8.00 -1.76 16.86
C ASP A 126 -9.07 -2.82 17.07
N LYS A 127 -9.55 -2.97 18.31
CA LYS A 127 -10.61 -3.95 18.62
C LYS A 127 -11.88 -3.69 17.82
N GLN A 128 -12.25 -2.42 17.69
CA GLN A 128 -13.45 -1.96 17.00
C GLN A 128 -13.13 -0.74 16.16
N TYR A 129 -13.78 -0.67 15.01
CA TYR A 129 -13.72 0.43 14.06
C TYR A 129 -15.14 0.99 13.98
N ALA A 130 -15.41 2.11 14.64
CA ALA A 130 -16.76 2.70 14.70
C ALA A 130 -16.86 3.91 13.78
N ASN A 131 -17.83 3.90 12.86
CA ASN A 131 -18.12 4.99 11.92
C ASN A 131 -16.87 5.52 11.18
N VAL A 132 -16.00 4.61 10.74
CA VAL A 132 -14.75 4.97 10.05
C VAL A 132 -15.06 5.48 8.65
N ASP A 133 -14.46 6.61 8.31
CA ASP A 133 -14.49 7.17 6.97
C ASP A 133 -13.49 6.44 6.06
N LEU A 134 -13.97 5.50 5.25
CA LEU A 134 -13.13 4.83 4.24
C LEU A 134 -12.78 5.77 3.06
N ASN A 135 -13.49 6.89 2.90
CA ASN A 135 -13.26 7.80 1.78
C ASN A 135 -11.87 8.43 1.86
N VAL A 136 -11.39 8.80 3.05
CA VAL A 136 -10.01 9.33 3.20
C VAL A 136 -8.95 8.28 2.83
N LEU A 137 -9.20 7.00 3.14
CA LEU A 137 -8.29 5.90 2.79
C LEU A 137 -8.24 5.71 1.26
N ASN A 138 -9.41 5.66 0.61
CA ASN A 138 -9.46 5.48 -0.84
C ASN A 138 -8.98 6.73 -1.59
N PHE A 139 -9.14 7.92 -1.00
CA PHE A 139 -8.55 9.16 -1.52
C PHE A 139 -7.02 9.07 -1.55
N GLU A 140 -6.39 8.68 -0.44
CA GLU A 140 -4.93 8.49 -0.35
C GLU A 140 -4.44 7.43 -1.35
N ARG A 141 -5.19 6.33 -1.48
CA ARG A 141 -4.97 5.27 -2.48
C ARG A 141 -4.98 5.83 -3.90
N ILE A 142 -6.02 6.57 -4.28
CA ILE A 142 -6.17 7.12 -5.64
C ILE A 142 -5.17 8.23 -5.93
N LYS A 143 -4.86 9.07 -4.95
CA LYS A 143 -4.02 10.25 -5.15
C LYS A 143 -2.53 9.92 -5.19
N TRP A 144 -2.06 9.03 -4.32
CA TRP A 144 -0.63 8.78 -4.12
C TRP A 144 -0.23 7.32 -4.30
N GLY A 145 -1.20 6.42 -4.42
CA GLY A 145 -0.97 4.97 -4.49
C GLY A 145 -1.06 4.28 -3.14
N GLY A 146 -1.46 5.00 -2.09
CA GLY A 146 -1.62 4.51 -0.72
C GLY A 146 -0.70 5.24 0.26
N VAL A 147 -1.11 5.28 1.53
CA VAL A 147 -0.35 5.93 2.61
C VAL A 147 -0.36 5.07 3.87
N ARG A 148 -1.53 4.54 4.26
CA ARG A 148 -1.72 3.79 5.50
C ARG A 148 -1.47 2.28 5.33
N HIS A 149 -0.36 1.92 4.69
CA HIS A 149 -0.07 0.54 4.26
C HIS A 149 -0.10 -0.50 5.40
N GLY A 150 0.27 -0.11 6.63
CA GLY A 150 0.24 -1.01 7.79
C GLY A 150 -1.13 -1.12 8.48
N TRP A 151 -2.16 -0.38 8.07
CA TRP A 151 -3.44 -0.39 8.77
C TRP A 151 -4.28 -1.60 8.33
N LEU A 152 -4.74 -2.41 9.29
CA LEU A 152 -5.49 -3.63 9.00
C LEU A 152 -6.76 -3.35 8.16
N LEU A 153 -7.52 -2.31 8.51
CA LEU A 153 -8.71 -1.90 7.76
C LEU A 153 -8.36 -1.37 6.36
N TYR A 154 -7.23 -0.68 6.19
CA TYR A 154 -6.76 -0.25 4.88
C TYR A 154 -6.44 -1.46 3.99
N CYS A 155 -5.72 -2.44 4.54
CA CYS A 155 -5.36 -3.66 3.80
C CYS A 155 -6.59 -4.40 3.28
N LEU A 156 -7.64 -4.52 4.11
CA LEU A 156 -8.90 -5.11 3.69
C LEU A 156 -9.54 -4.31 2.55
N MET A 157 -9.77 -3.01 2.74
CA MET A 157 -10.39 -2.14 1.74
C MET A 157 -9.63 -2.21 0.40
N ASP A 158 -8.31 -2.17 0.44
CA ASP A 158 -7.46 -2.14 -0.75
C ASP A 158 -7.54 -3.44 -1.56
N LEU A 159 -7.52 -4.60 -0.89
CA LEU A 159 -7.69 -5.91 -1.55
C LEU A 159 -9.12 -6.09 -2.08
N GLU A 160 -10.16 -5.69 -1.34
CA GLU A 160 -11.54 -5.77 -1.81
C GLU A 160 -11.77 -4.88 -3.03
N LEU A 161 -11.22 -3.66 -3.04
CA LEU A 161 -11.31 -2.78 -4.20
C LEU A 161 -10.54 -3.31 -5.42
N LEU A 162 -9.41 -3.99 -5.22
CA LEU A 162 -8.73 -4.68 -6.31
C LEU A 162 -9.60 -5.81 -6.85
N LEU A 163 -10.22 -6.61 -5.98
CA LEU A 163 -11.06 -7.74 -6.36
C LEU A 163 -12.32 -7.31 -7.13
N LEU A 164 -12.93 -6.19 -6.73
CA LEU A 164 -14.09 -5.57 -7.40
C LEU A 164 -13.74 -4.98 -8.78
N ASP A 165 -12.47 -4.69 -9.05
CA ASP A 165 -12.06 -4.14 -10.33
C ASP A 165 -12.13 -5.21 -11.42
N ASN A 166 -13.20 -5.23 -12.21
CA ASN A 166 -13.46 -6.22 -13.27
C ASN A 166 -12.40 -6.31 -14.39
N ASP A 167 -11.30 -5.57 -14.31
CA ASP A 167 -10.14 -5.77 -15.17
C ASP A 167 -9.47 -7.10 -14.77
N SER A 168 -9.86 -8.19 -15.44
CA SER A 168 -9.48 -9.57 -15.09
C SER A 168 -8.03 -9.90 -15.44
N SER A 169 -7.34 -9.04 -16.20
CA SER A 169 -5.91 -9.18 -16.46
C SER A 169 -5.27 -7.81 -16.65
N TYR A 170 -4.56 -7.34 -15.63
CA TYR A 170 -3.67 -6.20 -15.78
C TYR A 170 -2.51 -6.60 -16.70
N GLU A 171 -2.56 -6.16 -17.96
CA GLU A 171 -1.53 -6.49 -18.94
C GLU A 171 -0.19 -5.90 -18.49
N VAL A 172 0.82 -6.76 -18.32
CA VAL A 172 2.19 -6.35 -17.97
C VAL A 172 3.00 -6.25 -19.25
N THR A 173 3.37 -5.03 -19.60
CA THR A 173 4.11 -4.72 -20.84
C THR A 173 5.61 -4.88 -20.66
N SER A 174 6.36 -4.82 -21.76
CA SER A 174 7.83 -4.73 -21.71
C SER A 174 8.32 -3.44 -21.04
N GLU A 175 7.56 -2.35 -21.14
CA GLU A 175 7.87 -1.09 -20.47
C GLU A 175 7.76 -1.22 -18.94
N ASP A 176 6.71 -1.90 -18.44
CA ASP A 176 6.56 -2.16 -17.00
C ASP A 176 7.72 -2.97 -16.44
N LYS A 177 8.18 -3.99 -17.18
CA LYS A 177 9.35 -4.79 -16.80
C LYS A 177 10.63 -3.97 -16.79
N ALA A 178 10.86 -3.16 -17.83
CA ALA A 178 12.04 -2.30 -17.90
C ALA A 178 12.07 -1.26 -16.76
N ILE A 179 10.91 -0.72 -16.36
CA ILE A 179 10.80 0.16 -15.19
C ILE A 179 11.14 -0.62 -13.92
N LEU A 180 10.56 -1.82 -13.73
CA LEU A 180 10.86 -2.66 -12.56
C LEU A 180 12.37 -2.93 -12.41
N GLU A 181 13.03 -3.33 -13.50
CA GLU A 181 14.48 -3.62 -13.51
C GLU A 181 15.29 -2.38 -13.14
N GLN A 182 14.94 -1.21 -13.67
CA GLN A 182 15.59 0.06 -13.31
C GLN A 182 15.39 0.42 -11.84
N LEU A 183 14.19 0.21 -11.30
CA LEU A 183 13.89 0.47 -9.88
C LEU A 183 14.70 -0.45 -8.96
N LEU A 184 14.76 -1.75 -9.29
CA LEU A 184 15.56 -2.75 -8.56
C LEU A 184 17.06 -2.42 -8.62
N ALA A 185 17.58 -2.07 -9.79
CA ALA A 185 18.97 -1.67 -9.96
C ALA A 185 19.30 -0.40 -9.14
N ALA A 186 18.38 0.58 -9.10
CA ALA A 186 18.55 1.79 -8.33
C ALA A 186 18.58 1.57 -6.80
N CYS A 187 18.04 0.44 -6.31
CA CYS A 187 18.18 0.07 -4.89
C CYS A 187 19.60 -0.40 -4.53
N GLN A 188 20.41 -0.82 -5.50
CA GLN A 188 21.73 -1.41 -5.28
C GLN A 188 22.85 -0.35 -5.31
N THR A 189 22.74 0.69 -4.49
CA THR A 189 23.76 1.77 -4.49
C THR A 189 25.06 1.35 -3.80
N GLY A 190 24.95 0.50 -2.77
CA GLY A 190 26.08 0.05 -1.95
C GLY A 190 26.63 1.12 -1.00
N ASP A 191 26.04 2.34 -0.97
CA ASP A 191 26.45 3.40 -0.05
C ASP A 191 25.57 3.40 1.21
N PRO A 192 26.12 3.07 2.40
CA PRO A 192 25.38 3.11 3.67
C PRO A 192 24.84 4.49 4.06
N LYS A 193 25.26 5.57 3.37
CA LYS A 193 24.74 6.93 3.58
C LYS A 193 23.46 7.21 2.78
N ASP A 194 23.18 6.40 1.76
CA ASP A 194 21.91 6.51 1.07
C ASP A 194 20.78 6.04 1.97
N SER A 195 19.69 6.79 1.99
CA SER A 195 18.49 6.50 2.76
C SER A 195 17.30 6.29 1.82
N ALA A 196 16.13 5.91 2.35
CA ALA A 196 14.87 5.91 1.59
C ALA A 196 14.62 7.26 0.87
N ARG A 197 15.04 8.38 1.48
CA ARG A 197 14.95 9.71 0.85
C ARG A 197 15.94 9.90 -0.31
N SER A 198 17.12 9.27 -0.27
CA SER A 198 18.04 9.23 -1.40
C SER A 198 17.46 8.38 -2.54
N LEU A 199 16.92 7.20 -2.20
CA LEU A 199 16.29 6.29 -3.15
C LEU A 199 15.12 6.96 -3.90
N GLU A 200 14.28 7.73 -3.20
CA GLU A 200 13.21 8.51 -3.84
C GLU A 200 13.73 9.45 -4.94
N LYS A 201 14.90 10.07 -4.73
CA LYS A 201 15.52 10.94 -5.73
C LYS A 201 16.11 10.13 -6.88
N LEU A 202 16.67 8.95 -6.62
CA LEU A 202 17.17 8.05 -7.65
C LEU A 202 16.05 7.54 -8.56
N TRP A 203 14.87 7.29 -7.99
CA TRP A 203 13.68 6.89 -8.74
C TRP A 203 13.03 8.03 -9.54
N LYS A 204 13.47 9.28 -9.33
CA LYS A 204 12.97 10.41 -10.11
C LYS A 204 13.38 10.27 -11.57
N GLY A 205 12.39 10.15 -12.45
CA GLY A 205 12.61 10.01 -13.89
C GLY A 205 12.65 8.57 -14.41
N LEU A 206 12.72 7.57 -13.51
CA LEU A 206 12.61 6.15 -13.90
C LEU A 206 11.16 5.73 -14.19
N LEU A 207 10.20 6.47 -13.65
CA LEU A 207 8.77 6.25 -13.86
C LEU A 207 7.99 7.58 -13.79
N PRO A 208 6.84 7.70 -14.49
CA PRO A 208 5.98 8.86 -14.37
C PRO A 208 5.42 8.97 -12.94
N SER A 209 5.96 9.92 -12.16
CA SER A 209 5.61 10.04 -10.74
C SER A 209 5.80 11.43 -10.15
N SER A 210 4.94 11.80 -9.19
CA SER A 210 5.23 12.88 -8.23
C SER A 210 6.17 12.40 -7.10
N LYS A 211 6.69 13.33 -6.29
CA LYS A 211 7.50 12.97 -5.11
C LYS A 211 6.72 12.07 -4.15
N GLN A 212 5.46 12.43 -3.85
CA GLN A 212 4.61 11.70 -2.91
C GLN A 212 4.27 10.29 -3.43
N GLU A 213 4.08 10.14 -4.74
CA GLU A 213 3.87 8.82 -5.35
C GLU A 213 5.12 7.92 -5.26
N ARG A 214 6.32 8.49 -5.31
CA ARG A 214 7.56 7.73 -5.07
C ARG A 214 7.76 7.38 -3.60
N ASP A 215 7.43 8.31 -2.69
CA ASP A 215 7.44 8.04 -1.25
C ASP A 215 6.52 6.85 -0.91
N ALA A 216 5.29 6.85 -1.43
CA ALA A 216 4.36 5.74 -1.28
C ALA A 216 4.89 4.43 -1.90
N LEU A 217 5.49 4.49 -3.10
CA LEU A 217 6.05 3.31 -3.76
C LEU A 217 7.17 2.65 -2.93
N ILE A 218 8.04 3.45 -2.31
CA ILE A 218 9.10 2.97 -1.42
C ILE A 218 8.51 2.33 -0.16
N GLU A 219 7.50 2.95 0.44
CA GLU A 219 6.78 2.36 1.59
C GLU A 219 6.11 1.03 1.22
N ILE A 220 5.51 0.93 0.03
CA ILE A 220 4.90 -0.32 -0.46
C ILE A 220 5.97 -1.41 -0.58
N TRP A 221 7.14 -1.10 -1.15
CA TRP A 221 8.23 -2.07 -1.28
C TRP A 221 8.78 -2.50 0.07
N ALA A 222 8.99 -1.56 1.00
CA ALA A 222 9.45 -1.88 2.34
C ALA A 222 8.42 -2.71 3.13
N ALA A 223 7.14 -2.36 3.04
CA ALA A 223 6.04 -3.12 3.66
C ALA A 223 5.90 -4.52 3.05
N ALA A 224 6.17 -4.68 1.76
CA ALA A 224 6.18 -5.97 1.07
C ALA A 224 7.45 -6.80 1.34
N GLY A 225 8.42 -6.27 2.09
CA GLY A 225 9.68 -6.96 2.39
C GLY A 225 10.68 -6.98 1.23
N LEU A 226 10.55 -6.07 0.26
CA LEU A 226 11.56 -5.85 -0.79
C LEU A 226 12.71 -4.97 -0.29
N LEU A 227 12.41 -3.99 0.57
CA LEU A 227 13.41 -3.10 1.17
C LEU A 227 13.49 -3.41 2.66
N VAL A 228 14.43 -4.26 3.05
CA VAL A 228 14.59 -4.75 4.43
C VAL A 228 15.94 -4.28 4.97
N PRO A 229 15.99 -3.62 6.14
CA PRO A 229 17.25 -3.31 6.79
C PRO A 229 18.06 -4.58 7.09
N GLY A 230 19.34 -4.60 6.73
CA GLY A 230 20.25 -5.68 7.10
C GLY A 230 20.63 -5.71 8.58
N ASP A 231 21.49 -6.66 8.96
CA ASP A 231 21.92 -6.89 10.35
C ASP A 231 23.11 -6.02 10.80
N THR A 232 23.55 -5.07 9.97
CA THR A 232 24.67 -4.19 10.32
C THR A 232 24.23 -3.07 11.26
N PRO A 233 25.09 -2.67 12.24
CA PRO A 233 24.84 -1.47 13.04
C PRO A 233 24.60 -0.27 12.12
N ARG A 234 23.42 0.34 12.24
CA ARG A 234 22.97 1.41 11.34
C ARG A 234 23.92 2.59 11.40
N ARG A 235 24.47 2.97 10.24
CA ARG A 235 25.47 4.03 10.13
C ARG A 235 24.78 5.36 9.82
N GLY A 236 24.39 6.09 10.87
CA GLY A 236 23.75 7.41 10.75
C GLY A 236 22.49 7.55 11.59
N LYS A 237 21.88 8.75 11.58
CA LYS A 237 20.54 8.93 12.16
C LYS A 237 19.53 8.27 11.21
N GLY A 238 18.96 7.14 11.61
CA GLY A 238 17.75 6.63 10.98
C GLY A 238 16.65 7.69 11.02
N GLY A 239 15.76 7.70 10.03
CA GLY A 239 14.53 8.49 10.10
C GLY A 239 14.58 9.96 9.66
N SER A 240 15.41 10.35 8.68
CA SER A 240 15.18 11.64 8.01
C SER A 240 14.02 11.54 6.99
N GLY A 241 12.79 11.37 7.44
CA GLY A 241 11.61 11.43 6.57
C GLY A 241 10.34 10.81 7.13
N ASP A 242 9.25 11.03 6.40
CA ASP A 242 7.88 10.54 6.67
C ASP A 242 7.69 9.02 6.43
N PHE A 243 8.79 8.25 6.44
CA PHE A 243 8.81 6.81 6.15
C PHE A 243 8.59 5.99 7.43
N ILE A 244 7.86 4.87 7.34
CA ILE A 244 7.54 3.96 8.44
C ILE A 244 8.18 2.59 8.22
N PHE A 245 7.94 1.98 7.06
CA PHE A 245 8.52 0.68 6.71
C PHE A 245 9.95 0.84 6.21
N ALA A 246 10.22 1.89 5.42
CA ALA A 246 11.54 2.14 4.83
C ALA A 246 12.47 2.98 5.73
N ALA A 247 12.04 3.35 6.94
CA ALA A 247 12.71 4.34 7.81
C ALA A 247 14.19 4.04 8.09
N ASN A 248 14.55 2.76 8.16
CA ASN A 248 15.89 2.28 8.51
C ASN A 248 16.64 1.62 7.33
N TRP A 249 16.06 1.68 6.12
CA TRP A 249 16.71 1.17 4.92
C TRP A 249 17.87 2.08 4.52
N GLN A 250 19.00 1.47 4.16
CA GLN A 250 20.23 2.10 3.72
C GLN A 250 20.66 1.54 2.34
N GLY A 251 21.45 2.30 1.58
CA GLY A 251 21.85 1.90 0.23
C GLY A 251 22.68 0.62 0.13
N ASP A 252 23.37 0.24 1.21
CA ASP A 252 24.08 -1.03 1.32
C ASP A 252 23.18 -2.22 1.73
N ASP A 253 21.90 -1.99 2.05
CA ASP A 253 20.92 -3.06 2.26
C ASP A 253 20.42 -3.62 0.90
N GLY A 254 20.36 -2.81 -0.15
CA GLY A 254 19.84 -3.22 -1.46
C GLY A 254 18.36 -3.60 -1.43
N TYR A 255 17.94 -4.45 -2.38
CA TYR A 255 16.63 -5.11 -2.32
C TYR A 255 16.77 -6.59 -1.97
N HIS A 256 15.75 -7.17 -1.35
CA HIS A 256 15.74 -8.59 -0.97
C HIS A 256 15.44 -9.47 -2.20
N VAL A 257 16.48 -10.14 -2.71
CA VAL A 257 16.43 -10.91 -3.97
C VAL A 257 15.39 -12.02 -3.95
N GLU A 258 15.27 -12.76 -2.86
CA GLU A 258 14.27 -13.83 -2.76
C GLU A 258 12.84 -13.30 -2.78
N THR A 259 12.60 -12.12 -2.16
CA THR A 259 11.28 -11.47 -2.18
C THR A 259 10.97 -10.93 -3.58
N ALA A 260 11.97 -10.34 -4.24
CA ALA A 260 11.82 -9.90 -5.63
C ALA A 260 11.51 -11.07 -6.56
N ASN A 261 12.18 -12.21 -6.41
CA ASN A 261 11.87 -13.42 -7.17
C ASN A 261 10.50 -14.02 -6.80
N HIS A 262 10.11 -13.95 -5.53
CA HIS A 262 8.80 -14.41 -5.08
C HIS A 262 7.67 -13.65 -5.77
N PHE A 263 7.78 -12.32 -5.89
CA PHE A 263 6.75 -11.51 -6.55
C PHE A 263 6.91 -11.45 -8.05
N PHE A 264 8.13 -11.23 -8.56
CA PHE A 264 8.37 -10.81 -9.93
C PHE A 264 9.21 -11.80 -10.75
N GLY A 265 9.56 -12.97 -10.21
CA GLY A 265 10.48 -13.90 -10.85
C GLY A 265 10.00 -14.47 -12.19
N SER A 266 8.71 -14.39 -12.52
CA SER A 266 8.16 -14.71 -13.84
C SER A 266 8.31 -13.56 -14.86
N TYR A 267 8.55 -12.34 -14.39
CA TYR A 267 8.68 -11.12 -15.19
C TYR A 267 10.13 -10.63 -15.36
N LEU A 268 11.05 -11.10 -14.53
CA LEU A 268 12.49 -10.78 -14.55
C LEU A 268 13.33 -11.75 -15.41
N ARG A 269 12.69 -12.54 -16.28
CA ARG A 269 13.33 -13.51 -17.17
C ARG A 269 13.25 -13.08 -18.62
#